data_AF-A0A975C6Y4-F1
#
_entry.id   AF-A0A975C6Y4-F1
#
_cell.length_a   1.000
_cell.length_b   1.000
_cell.length_c   1.000
_cell.angle_alpha   90.00
_cell.angle_beta   90.00
_cell.angle_gamma   90.00
#
_symmetry.space_group_name_H-M   'P 1'
#
loop_
_entity.id
_entity.type
_entity.pdbx_description
1 polymer ?
#
loop_
_entity_poly.entity_id
_entity_poly.type
_entity_poly.pdbx_seq_one_letter_code
_entity_poly.pdbx_strand_id
1 'polypeptide(L)'
;MPFLSIWKQPTKTIHYLLEKRSLKLTLLIWLLLAISDAPNTALNYQEMFGMDPGKALLLMYIISIPFILIAWPISTGLFYLFGRMLGGSARYKDVLWIIPAASIPLIWLAPVNYFMYVFMNGQQVSFIVPWLAILITAGAWVYSIIVVSKGIGIVHRFSALRGFGVTVIAAGVIFTFLMILSFLAAIFILPTMQ
;
A
#
# COMPACT_ATOMS: atom_id res chain seq x y z
N MET A 1 15.78 1.63 -14.36
CA MET A 1 15.00 2.45 -13.40
C MET A 1 14.24 1.51 -12.46
N PRO A 2 14.08 1.86 -11.16
CA PRO A 2 13.51 0.96 -10.15
C PRO A 2 12.08 0.49 -10.48
N PHE A 3 11.31 1.29 -11.21
CA PHE A 3 9.92 1.00 -11.61
C PHE A 3 9.74 -0.27 -12.44
N LEU A 4 10.70 -0.60 -13.30
CA LEU A 4 10.66 -1.80 -14.15
C LEU A 4 11.52 -2.92 -13.57
N SER A 5 12.67 -2.57 -12.98
CA SER A 5 13.59 -3.58 -12.44
C SER A 5 13.04 -4.29 -11.22
N ILE A 6 12.06 -3.72 -10.50
CA ILE A 6 11.44 -4.39 -9.35
C ILE A 6 10.82 -5.73 -9.74
N TRP A 7 10.22 -5.82 -10.93
CA TRP A 7 9.54 -7.03 -11.43
C TRP A 7 10.49 -8.16 -11.81
N LYS A 8 11.67 -7.81 -12.33
CA LYS A 8 12.66 -8.79 -12.83
C LYS A 8 13.76 -9.08 -11.81
N GLN A 9 14.18 -8.07 -11.06
CA GLN A 9 15.33 -8.10 -10.16
C GLN A 9 15.01 -7.33 -8.85
N PRO A 10 14.06 -7.83 -8.04
CA PRO A 10 13.60 -7.13 -6.84
C PRO A 10 14.73 -6.88 -5.84
N THR A 11 15.59 -7.88 -5.61
CA THR A 11 16.75 -7.77 -4.71
C THR A 11 17.71 -6.66 -5.12
N LYS A 12 18.08 -6.57 -6.39
CA LYS A 12 18.98 -5.50 -6.87
C LYS A 12 18.31 -4.13 -6.78
N THR A 13 17.02 -4.06 -7.07
CA THR A 13 16.26 -2.82 -6.96
C THR A 13 16.18 -2.33 -5.51
N ILE A 14 15.97 -3.25 -4.57
CA ILE A 14 16.02 -2.99 -3.13
C ILE A 14 17.39 -2.44 -2.72
N HIS A 15 18.49 -3.08 -3.12
CA HIS A 15 19.83 -2.58 -2.80
C HIS A 15 20.08 -1.20 -3.38
N TYR A 16 19.69 -0.95 -4.64
CA TYR A 16 19.79 0.37 -5.25
C TYR A 16 19.04 1.45 -4.44
N LEU A 17 17.85 1.15 -3.91
CA LEU A 17 17.10 2.10 -3.08
C LEU A 17 17.78 2.35 -1.73
N LEU A 18 18.33 1.30 -1.10
CA LEU A 18 19.08 1.38 0.16
C LEU A 18 20.41 2.13 0.04
N GLU A 19 21.07 2.06 -1.12
CA GLU A 19 22.30 2.78 -1.42
C GLU A 19 22.00 4.25 -1.70
N LYS A 20 20.98 4.51 -2.52
CA LYS A 20 20.68 5.88 -2.97
C LYS A 20 20.04 6.76 -1.91
N ARG A 21 19.21 6.19 -1.01
CA ARG A 21 18.55 6.88 0.14
C ARG A 21 17.99 8.26 -0.21
N SER A 22 17.40 8.36 -1.40
CA SER A 22 16.99 9.65 -1.96
C SER A 22 15.57 9.96 -1.56
N LEU A 23 15.39 11.00 -0.73
CA LEU A 23 14.07 11.50 -0.37
C LEU A 23 13.25 11.88 -1.61
N LYS A 24 13.88 12.50 -2.62
CA LYS A 24 13.22 12.86 -3.88
C LYS A 24 12.62 11.64 -4.59
N LEU A 25 13.38 10.54 -4.67
CA LEU A 25 12.91 9.30 -5.28
C LEU A 25 11.78 8.67 -4.46
N THR A 26 11.91 8.65 -3.13
CA THR A 26 10.87 8.14 -2.23
C THR A 26 9.57 8.92 -2.35
N LEU A 27 9.63 10.26 -2.35
CA LEU A 27 8.46 11.12 -2.54
C LEU A 27 7.82 10.91 -3.90
N LEU A 28 8.62 10.71 -4.96
CA LEU A 28 8.10 10.38 -6.29
C LEU A 28 7.34 9.05 -6.29
N ILE A 29 7.89 8.01 -5.64
CA ILE A 29 7.21 6.71 -5.51
C ILE A 29 5.87 6.88 -4.77
N TRP A 30 5.85 7.62 -3.68
CA TRP A 30 4.63 7.85 -2.90
C TRP A 30 3.59 8.68 -3.66
N LEU A 31 4.02 9.71 -4.38
CA LEU A 31 3.14 10.51 -5.23
C LEU A 31 2.49 9.65 -6.32
N LEU A 32 3.29 8.81 -7.00
CA LEU A 32 2.78 7.90 -8.03
C LEU A 32 1.84 6.84 -7.45
N LEU A 33 2.12 6.34 -6.24
CA LEU A 33 1.23 5.42 -5.55
C LEU A 33 -0.11 6.09 -5.25
N ALA A 34 -0.10 7.31 -4.71
CA ALA A 34 -1.31 8.07 -4.41
C ALA A 34 -2.15 8.30 -5.69
N ILE A 35 -1.49 8.69 -6.79
CA ILE A 35 -2.15 8.89 -8.08
C ILE A 35 -2.73 7.58 -8.64
N SER A 36 -2.03 6.47 -8.42
CA SER A 36 -2.46 5.14 -8.86
C SER A 36 -3.72 4.66 -8.12
N ASP A 37 -3.78 4.87 -6.80
CA ASP A 37 -4.82 4.31 -5.95
C ASP A 37 -6.08 5.20 -5.82
N ALA A 38 -5.93 6.52 -5.99
CA ALA A 38 -7.02 7.47 -5.80
C ALA A 38 -8.32 7.16 -6.58
N PRO A 39 -8.30 6.69 -7.85
CA PRO A 39 -9.54 6.36 -8.56
C PRO A 39 -10.32 5.20 -7.91
N ASN A 40 -9.62 4.16 -7.45
CA ASN A 40 -10.25 3.02 -6.79
C ASN A 40 -10.89 3.44 -5.45
N THR A 41 -10.17 4.25 -4.67
CA THR A 41 -10.72 4.76 -3.40
C THR A 41 -11.88 5.74 -3.64
N ALA A 42 -11.82 6.55 -4.70
CA ALA A 42 -12.91 7.47 -5.07
C ALA A 42 -14.20 6.74 -5.46
N LEU A 43 -14.10 5.62 -6.21
CA LEU A 43 -15.26 4.77 -6.51
C LEU A 43 -15.94 4.29 -5.21
N ASN A 44 -15.16 3.75 -4.27
CA ASN A 44 -15.70 3.26 -3.00
C ASN A 44 -16.38 4.39 -2.20
N TYR A 45 -15.81 5.60 -2.19
CA TYR A 45 -16.41 6.76 -1.52
C TYR A 45 -17.69 7.24 -2.21
N GLN A 46 -17.74 7.21 -3.54
CA GLN A 46 -18.96 7.51 -4.28
C GLN A 46 -20.07 6.52 -3.94
N GLU A 47 -19.77 5.22 -3.94
CA GLU A 47 -20.75 4.17 -3.61
C GLU A 47 -21.24 4.28 -2.16
N MET A 48 -20.34 4.60 -1.22
CA MET A 48 -20.67 4.66 0.21
C MET A 48 -21.40 5.95 0.61
N PHE A 49 -21.06 7.09 0.01
CA PHE A 49 -21.54 8.41 0.45
C PHE A 49 -22.34 9.18 -0.61
N GLY A 50 -22.56 8.61 -1.80
CA GLY A 50 -23.29 9.28 -2.90
C GLY A 50 -22.60 10.55 -3.41
N MET A 51 -21.29 10.68 -3.20
CA MET A 51 -20.53 11.87 -3.59
C MET A 51 -20.38 11.95 -5.11
N ASP A 52 -20.42 13.17 -5.67
CA ASP A 52 -20.08 13.41 -7.08
C ASP A 52 -18.72 12.77 -7.43
N PRO A 53 -18.62 12.02 -8.55
CA PRO A 53 -17.42 11.28 -8.89
C PRO A 53 -16.18 12.19 -8.97
N GLY A 54 -16.30 13.35 -9.62
CA GLY A 54 -15.19 14.28 -9.81
C GLY A 54 -14.71 14.87 -8.50
N LYS A 55 -15.66 15.22 -7.60
CA LYS A 55 -15.34 15.68 -6.24
C LYS A 55 -14.68 14.58 -5.40
N ALA A 56 -15.19 13.36 -5.46
CA ALA A 56 -14.61 12.21 -4.75
C ALA A 56 -13.16 11.97 -5.20
N LEU A 57 -12.91 12.02 -6.51
CA LEU A 57 -11.57 11.83 -7.07
C LEU A 57 -10.61 12.94 -6.64
N LEU A 58 -11.03 14.20 -6.73
CA LEU A 58 -10.21 15.34 -6.28
C LEU A 58 -9.88 15.24 -4.79
N LEU A 59 -10.88 14.88 -3.97
CA LEU A 59 -10.71 14.68 -2.54
C LEU A 59 -9.69 13.58 -2.24
N MET A 60 -9.75 12.45 -2.94
CA MET A 60 -8.80 11.35 -2.75
C MET A 60 -7.38 11.75 -3.14
N TYR A 61 -7.15 12.50 -4.23
CA TYR A 61 -5.81 13.00 -4.54
C TYR A 61 -5.22 13.87 -3.42
N ILE A 62 -6.05 14.70 -2.79
CA ILE A 62 -5.62 15.60 -1.72
C ILE A 62 -5.33 14.82 -0.43
N ILE A 63 -6.14 13.82 -0.08
CA ILE A 63 -6.03 13.09 1.19
C ILE A 63 -4.99 11.96 1.13
N SER A 64 -4.85 11.26 0.01
CA SER A 64 -3.97 10.08 -0.10
C SER A 64 -2.50 10.41 0.18
N ILE A 65 -2.01 11.57 -0.26
CA ILE A 65 -0.59 11.95 -0.06
C ILE A 65 -0.26 12.19 1.42
N PRO A 66 -0.95 13.09 2.16
CA PRO A 66 -0.74 13.25 3.60
C PRO A 66 -0.89 11.94 4.36
N PHE A 67 -1.89 11.12 4.00
CA PHE A 67 -2.12 9.84 4.66
C PHE A 67 -0.92 8.89 4.50
N ILE A 68 -0.39 8.75 3.28
CA ILE A 68 0.81 7.94 3.02
C ILE A 68 2.02 8.46 3.79
N LEU A 69 2.21 9.78 3.86
CA LEU A 69 3.34 10.38 4.58
C LEU A 69 3.27 10.15 6.09
N ILE A 70 2.06 10.08 6.66
CA ILE A 70 1.84 9.73 8.08
C ILE A 70 1.99 8.21 8.30
N ALA A 71 1.43 7.40 7.40
CA ALA A 71 1.46 5.94 7.51
C ALA A 71 2.87 5.35 7.34
N TRP A 72 3.74 6.01 6.58
CA TRP A 72 5.11 5.54 6.30
C TRP A 72 5.98 5.36 7.55
N PRO A 73 6.16 6.36 8.45
CA PRO A 73 6.92 6.17 9.68
C PRO A 73 6.26 5.19 10.66
N ILE A 74 4.93 5.12 10.70
CA ILE A 74 4.18 4.16 11.54
C ILE A 74 4.48 2.73 11.08
N SER A 75 4.33 2.46 9.78
CA SER A 75 4.65 1.16 9.17
C SER A 75 6.12 0.79 9.39
N THR A 76 7.02 1.76 9.28
CA THR A 76 8.45 1.58 9.62
C THR A 76 8.65 1.17 11.07
N GLY A 77 7.94 1.79 11.99
CA GLY A 77 7.97 1.43 13.42
C GLY A 77 7.56 -0.02 13.65
N LEU A 78 6.46 -0.46 13.03
CA LEU A 78 5.97 -1.83 13.17
C LEU A 78 6.96 -2.85 12.59
N PHE A 79 7.43 -2.64 11.35
CA PHE A 79 8.40 -3.54 10.74
C PHE A 79 9.73 -3.57 11.50
N TYR A 80 10.19 -2.42 11.99
CA TYR A 80 11.38 -2.35 12.83
C TYR A 80 11.18 -3.11 14.14
N LEU A 81 10.08 -2.87 14.85
CA LEU A 81 9.78 -3.49 16.15
C LEU A 81 9.69 -5.01 16.02
N PHE A 82 8.83 -5.52 15.13
CA PHE A 82 8.66 -6.97 14.95
C PHE A 82 9.90 -7.62 14.34
N GLY A 83 10.62 -6.92 13.46
CA GLY A 83 11.92 -7.37 12.97
C GLY A 83 12.95 -7.50 14.08
N ARG A 84 12.98 -6.59 15.06
CA ARG A 84 13.84 -6.69 16.25
C ARG A 84 13.41 -7.81 17.19
N MET A 85 12.11 -7.98 17.43
CA MET A 85 11.57 -9.08 18.25
C MET A 85 11.93 -10.46 17.70
N LEU A 86 11.97 -10.62 16.39
CA LEU A 86 12.42 -11.86 15.73
C LEU A 86 13.96 -11.99 15.64
N GLY A 87 14.70 -11.12 16.35
CA GLY A 87 16.16 -11.15 16.53
C GLY A 87 16.96 -10.26 15.56
N GLY A 88 16.31 -9.40 14.79
CA GLY A 88 16.93 -8.70 13.66
C GLY A 88 17.86 -7.58 14.10
N SER A 89 18.75 -7.16 13.20
CA SER A 89 19.80 -6.17 13.52
C SER A 89 19.70 -4.84 12.75
N ALA A 90 18.62 -4.64 12.00
CA ALA A 90 18.42 -3.41 11.23
C ALA A 90 18.37 -2.18 12.13
N ARG A 91 18.80 -1.02 11.61
CA ARG A 91 18.47 0.28 12.20
C ARG A 91 17.14 0.77 11.61
N TYR A 92 16.38 1.54 12.39
CA TYR A 92 15.11 2.14 11.94
C TYR A 92 15.25 2.87 10.59
N LYS A 93 16.33 3.64 10.41
CA LYS A 93 16.63 4.34 9.15
C LYS A 93 16.76 3.40 7.96
N ASP A 94 17.33 2.20 8.14
CA ASP A 94 17.51 1.25 7.04
C ASP A 94 16.16 0.63 6.62
N VAL A 95 15.27 0.38 7.59
CA VAL A 95 13.88 -0.06 7.33
C VAL A 95 13.08 1.03 6.62
N LEU A 96 13.21 2.29 7.05
CA LEU A 96 12.49 3.44 6.47
C LEU A 96 12.67 3.51 4.94
N TRP A 97 13.88 3.27 4.45
CA TRP A 97 14.21 3.37 3.03
C TRP A 97 13.75 2.17 2.19
N ILE A 98 13.33 1.06 2.82
CA ILE A 98 12.91 -0.13 2.09
C ILE A 98 11.41 -0.18 1.81
N ILE A 99 10.61 0.45 2.66
CA ILE A 99 9.14 0.45 2.52
C ILE A 99 8.68 0.97 1.15
N PRO A 100 9.23 2.07 0.60
CA PRO A 100 8.80 2.56 -0.71
C PRO A 100 9.00 1.53 -1.83
N ALA A 101 9.97 0.61 -1.70
CA ALA A 101 10.21 -0.43 -2.70
C ALA A 101 8.98 -1.32 -2.92
N ALA A 102 8.26 -1.62 -1.83
CA ALA A 102 7.07 -2.46 -1.84
C ALA A 102 5.87 -1.79 -2.51
N SER A 103 5.89 -0.46 -2.65
CA SER A 103 4.82 0.30 -3.28
C SER A 103 4.94 0.33 -4.81
N ILE A 104 6.15 0.07 -5.34
CA ILE A 104 6.41 0.17 -6.77
C ILE A 104 5.49 -0.75 -7.59
N PRO A 105 5.24 -2.03 -7.23
CA PRO A 105 4.32 -2.88 -7.98
C PRO A 105 2.88 -2.33 -7.97
N LEU A 106 2.45 -1.71 -6.87
CA LEU A 106 1.10 -1.14 -6.74
C LEU A 106 0.88 0.09 -7.63
N ILE A 107 1.95 0.84 -7.97
CA ILE A 107 1.87 1.95 -8.94
C ILE A 107 1.36 1.46 -10.31
N TRP A 108 1.68 0.21 -10.67
CA TRP A 108 1.24 -0.39 -11.93
C TRP A 108 -0.24 -0.77 -11.95
N LEU A 109 -0.96 -0.60 -10.83
CA LEU A 109 -2.42 -0.72 -10.81
C LEU A 109 -3.13 0.51 -11.38
N ALA A 110 -2.42 1.63 -11.62
CA ALA A 110 -3.04 2.84 -12.13
C ALA A 110 -3.91 2.57 -13.38
N PRO A 111 -3.44 1.90 -14.45
CA PRO A 111 -4.27 1.68 -15.64
C PRO A 111 -5.57 0.93 -15.32
N VAL A 112 -5.50 -0.06 -14.41
CA VAL A 112 -6.68 -0.82 -13.97
C VAL A 112 -7.62 0.06 -13.16
N ASN A 113 -7.11 0.82 -12.19
CA ASN A 113 -7.92 1.67 -11.33
C ASN A 113 -8.62 2.79 -12.11
N TYR A 114 -7.92 3.45 -13.04
CA TYR A 114 -8.52 4.47 -13.90
C TYR A 114 -9.53 3.87 -14.87
N PHE A 115 -9.23 2.70 -15.45
CA PHE A 115 -10.19 2.00 -16.29
C PHE A 115 -11.48 1.70 -15.51
N MET A 116 -11.36 1.10 -14.32
CA MET A 116 -12.52 0.80 -13.48
C MET A 116 -13.29 2.07 -13.11
N TYR A 117 -12.60 3.15 -12.71
CA TYR A 117 -13.24 4.41 -12.37
C TYR A 117 -14.05 5.01 -13.53
N VAL A 118 -13.53 4.99 -14.76
CA VAL A 118 -14.22 5.56 -15.93
C VAL A 118 -15.40 4.68 -16.37
N PHE A 119 -15.23 3.35 -16.38
CA PHE A 119 -16.22 2.44 -16.96
C PHE A 119 -17.28 1.94 -15.97
N MET A 120 -17.00 1.91 -14.67
CA MET A 120 -18.00 1.51 -13.66
C MET A 120 -18.90 2.67 -13.24
N ASN A 121 -18.53 3.92 -13.54
CA ASN A 121 -19.29 5.09 -13.15
C ASN A 121 -20.49 5.30 -14.08
N GLY A 122 -21.56 4.56 -13.82
CA GLY A 122 -22.86 4.72 -14.49
C GLY A 122 -23.09 3.85 -15.73
N GLN A 123 -22.17 2.94 -16.07
CA GLN A 123 -22.37 1.97 -17.16
C GLN A 123 -22.44 0.54 -16.65
N GLN A 124 -23.28 -0.28 -17.29
CA GLN A 124 -23.29 -1.72 -17.06
C GLN A 124 -22.06 -2.35 -17.74
N VAL A 125 -21.04 -2.64 -16.95
CA VAL A 125 -19.86 -3.39 -17.39
C VAL A 125 -20.12 -4.88 -17.25
N SER A 126 -19.57 -5.68 -18.18
CA SER A 126 -19.63 -7.13 -18.07
C SER A 126 -19.06 -7.62 -16.75
N PHE A 127 -19.73 -8.58 -16.11
CA PHE A 127 -19.32 -9.18 -14.83
C PHE A 127 -17.86 -9.64 -14.84
N ILE A 128 -17.32 -10.08 -15.99
CA ILE A 128 -15.94 -10.56 -16.10
C ILE A 128 -14.89 -9.47 -15.82
N VAL A 129 -15.21 -8.21 -16.09
CA VAL A 129 -14.27 -7.09 -16.00
C VAL A 129 -13.85 -6.81 -14.55
N PRO A 130 -14.78 -6.65 -13.59
CA PRO A 130 -14.42 -6.55 -12.16
C PRO A 130 -13.61 -7.74 -11.64
N TRP A 131 -13.90 -8.98 -12.06
CA TRP A 131 -13.13 -10.15 -11.63
C TRP A 131 -11.68 -10.12 -12.10
N LEU A 132 -11.45 -9.75 -13.36
CA LEU A 132 -10.09 -9.59 -13.89
C LEU A 132 -9.34 -8.49 -13.13
N ALA A 133 -9.99 -7.38 -12.82
CA ALA A 133 -9.39 -6.31 -12.01
C ALA A 133 -9.00 -6.79 -10.61
N ILE A 134 -9.86 -7.59 -9.95
CA ILE A 134 -9.56 -8.19 -8.64
C ILE A 134 -8.34 -9.11 -8.73
N LEU A 135 -8.25 -9.98 -9.75
CA LEU A 135 -7.12 -10.89 -9.92
C LEU A 135 -5.79 -10.15 -10.14
N ILE A 136 -5.81 -9.10 -10.98
CA ILE A 136 -4.62 -8.26 -11.23
C ILE A 136 -4.20 -7.54 -9.94
N THR A 137 -5.15 -6.93 -9.24
CA THR A 137 -4.92 -6.24 -7.97
C THR A 137 -4.35 -7.20 -6.93
N ALA A 138 -4.96 -8.37 -6.74
CA ALA A 138 -4.47 -9.39 -5.83
C ALA A 138 -3.04 -9.83 -6.18
N GLY A 139 -2.74 -10.05 -7.46
CA GLY A 139 -1.39 -10.38 -7.93
C GLY A 139 -0.35 -9.30 -7.58
N ALA A 140 -0.69 -8.03 -7.78
CA ALA A 140 0.18 -6.91 -7.42
C ALA A 140 0.39 -6.79 -5.91
N TRP A 141 -0.65 -7.03 -5.09
CA TRP A 141 -0.53 -7.06 -3.63
C TRP A 141 0.35 -8.21 -3.15
N VAL A 142 0.15 -9.42 -3.65
CA VAL A 142 1.00 -10.58 -3.34
C VAL A 142 2.46 -10.27 -3.71
N TYR A 143 2.69 -9.69 -4.88
CA TYR A 143 4.04 -9.34 -5.30
C TYR A 143 4.66 -8.24 -4.41
N SER A 144 3.88 -7.26 -4.00
CA SER A 144 4.30 -6.21 -3.06
C SER A 144 4.69 -6.77 -1.69
N ILE A 145 3.94 -7.78 -1.20
CA ILE A 145 4.27 -8.53 0.02
C ILE A 145 5.61 -9.25 -0.14
N ILE A 146 5.87 -9.89 -1.30
CA ILE A 146 7.15 -10.55 -1.57
C ILE A 146 8.30 -9.53 -1.55
N VAL A 147 8.11 -8.37 -2.17
CA VAL A 147 9.12 -7.30 -2.20
C VAL A 147 9.42 -6.78 -0.80
N VAL A 148 8.41 -6.41 -0.01
CA VAL A 148 8.63 -5.91 1.35
C VAL A 148 9.28 -6.97 2.23
N SER A 149 8.83 -8.23 2.15
CA SER A 149 9.37 -9.34 2.93
C SER A 149 10.85 -9.59 2.65
N LYS A 150 11.25 -9.55 1.37
CA LYS A 150 12.67 -9.60 0.97
C LYS A 150 13.43 -8.37 1.49
N GLY A 151 12.85 -7.18 1.36
CA GLY A 151 13.44 -5.94 1.85
C GLY A 151 13.73 -5.98 3.35
N ILE A 152 12.75 -6.39 4.15
CA ILE A 152 12.88 -6.57 5.60
C ILE A 152 13.95 -7.62 5.93
N GLY A 153 13.96 -8.76 5.22
CA GLY A 153 15.00 -9.78 5.37
C GLY A 153 16.41 -9.21 5.16
N ILE A 154 16.61 -8.42 4.10
CA ILE A 154 17.90 -7.79 3.77
C ILE A 154 18.35 -6.84 4.88
N VAL A 155 17.49 -5.92 5.33
CA VAL A 155 17.89 -4.90 6.32
C VAL A 155 18.08 -5.50 7.71
N HIS A 156 17.29 -6.51 8.11
CA HIS A 156 17.43 -7.19 9.40
C HIS A 156 18.48 -8.31 9.40
N ARG A 157 19.09 -8.61 8.24
CA ARG A 157 20.07 -9.70 8.02
C ARG A 157 19.50 -11.09 8.27
N PHE A 158 18.27 -11.30 7.82
CA PHE A 158 17.51 -12.55 7.97
C PHE A 158 17.16 -13.19 6.63
N SER A 159 16.74 -14.45 6.69
CA SER A 159 16.12 -15.11 5.54
C SER A 159 14.83 -14.41 5.13
N ALA A 160 14.49 -14.49 3.85
CA ALA A 160 13.26 -13.90 3.31
C ALA A 160 11.99 -14.45 4.00
N LEU A 161 12.01 -15.70 4.47
CA LEU A 161 10.90 -16.31 5.20
C LEU A 161 10.66 -15.63 6.55
N ARG A 162 11.73 -15.28 7.29
CA ARG A 162 11.57 -14.49 8.52
C ARG A 162 11.07 -13.07 8.23
N GLY A 163 11.55 -12.46 7.15
CA GLY A 163 11.03 -11.18 6.67
C GLY A 163 9.54 -11.23 6.32
N PHE A 164 9.07 -12.34 5.76
CA PHE A 164 7.64 -12.61 5.56
C PHE A 164 6.89 -12.73 6.89
N GLY A 165 7.44 -13.44 7.88
CA GLY A 165 6.87 -13.49 9.23
C GLY A 165 6.69 -12.11 9.87
N VAL A 166 7.71 -11.24 9.77
CA VAL A 166 7.61 -9.83 10.20
C VAL A 166 6.46 -9.12 9.48
N THR A 167 6.36 -9.34 8.17
CA THR A 167 5.35 -8.69 7.31
C THR A 167 3.93 -9.11 7.71
N VAL A 168 3.71 -10.40 7.90
CA VAL A 168 2.41 -10.97 8.32
C VAL A 168 2.01 -10.48 9.72
N ILE A 169 2.96 -10.46 10.68
CA ILE A 169 2.69 -9.97 12.04
C ILE A 169 2.31 -8.48 12.00
N ALA A 170 3.09 -7.66 11.30
CA ALA A 170 2.80 -6.22 11.18
C ALA A 170 1.44 -5.98 10.51
N ALA A 171 1.12 -6.70 9.43
CA ALA A 171 -0.17 -6.63 8.76
C ALA A 171 -1.32 -7.07 9.68
N GLY A 172 -1.14 -8.16 10.43
CA GLY A 172 -2.13 -8.67 11.39
C GLY A 172 -2.42 -7.68 12.52
N VAL A 173 -1.40 -6.97 13.01
CA VAL A 173 -1.57 -5.92 14.02
C VAL A 173 -2.32 -4.72 13.48
N ILE A 174 -1.97 -4.25 12.27
CA ILE A 174 -2.70 -3.15 11.61
C ILE A 174 -4.15 -3.56 11.36
N PHE A 175 -4.37 -4.75 10.83
CA PHE A 175 -5.71 -5.28 10.56
C PHE A 175 -6.56 -5.37 11.83
N THR A 176 -6.01 -5.92 12.91
CA THR A 176 -6.71 -6.02 14.20
C THR A 176 -7.05 -4.63 14.74
N PHE A 177 -6.12 -3.68 14.68
CA PHE A 177 -6.34 -2.30 15.11
C PHE A 177 -7.47 -1.62 14.32
N LEU A 178 -7.46 -1.75 12.98
CA LEU A 178 -8.50 -1.20 12.11
C LEU A 178 -9.87 -1.84 12.35
N MET A 179 -9.92 -3.15 12.60
CA MET A 179 -11.16 -3.85 12.97
C MET A 179 -11.74 -3.32 14.29
N ILE A 180 -10.92 -3.14 15.32
CA ILE A 180 -11.36 -2.58 16.60
C ILE A 180 -11.88 -1.16 16.40
N LEU A 181 -11.16 -0.31 15.66
CA LEU A 181 -11.57 1.06 15.39
C LEU A 181 -12.92 1.10 14.65
N SER A 182 -13.10 0.25 13.65
CA SER A 182 -14.34 0.15 12.87
C SER A 182 -15.51 -0.32 13.73
N PHE A 183 -15.28 -1.30 14.62
CA PHE A 183 -16.29 -1.79 15.55
C PHE A 183 -16.72 -0.71 16.57
N LEU A 184 -15.76 0.03 17.13
CA LEU A 184 -16.06 1.15 18.02
C LEU A 184 -16.83 2.26 17.29
N ALA A 185 -16.40 2.63 16.09
CA ALA A 185 -17.09 3.61 15.26
C ALA A 185 -18.54 3.19 14.98
N ALA A 186 -18.78 1.92 14.65
CA ALA A 186 -20.13 1.39 14.45
C ALA A 186 -21.00 1.56 15.72
N ILE A 187 -20.47 1.23 16.90
CA ILE A 187 -21.19 1.38 18.17
C ILE A 187 -21.54 2.84 18.48
N PHE A 188 -20.62 3.78 18.25
CA PHE A 188 -20.83 5.18 18.64
C PHE A 188 -21.57 6.01 17.59
N ILE A 189 -21.48 5.65 16.30
CA ILE A 189 -22.02 6.45 15.19
C ILE A 189 -23.40 5.95 14.75
N LEU A 190 -23.61 4.63 14.66
CA LEU A 190 -24.89 4.07 14.17
C LEU A 190 -26.10 4.47 15.03
N PRO A 191 -26.02 4.56 16.37
CA PRO A 191 -27.16 4.99 17.17
C PRO A 191 -27.53 6.47 17.00
N THR A 192 -26.62 7.29 16.47
CA THR A 192 -26.85 8.74 16.28
C THR A 192 -27.46 9.10 14.92
N MET A 193 -27.63 8.12 14.03
CA MET A 193 -28.23 8.29 12.70
C MET A 193 -29.67 7.76 12.61
N GLN A 194 -30.24 7.28 13.73
CA GLN A 194 -31.66 6.96 13.90
C GLN A 194 -32.38 8.14 14.55
#